data_AF-A0A947X093-F1
#
_entry.id   AF-A0A947X093-F1
#
_cell.length_a   1.000
_cell.length_b   1.000
_cell.length_c   1.000
_cell.angle_alpha   90.00
_cell.angle_beta   90.00
_cell.angle_gamma   90.00
#
_symmetry.space_group_name_H-M   'P 1'
#
loop_
_entity.id
_entity.type
_entity.pdbx_description
1 polymer ?
#
loop_
_entity_poly.entity_id
_entity_poly.type
_entity_poly.pdbx_seq_one_letter_code
_entity_poly.pdbx_strand_id
1 'polypeptide(L)'
;MFSDEIGYRTGRELELEIERKCLIMQVDCNDEVSVQTFVHDVLSHLDSYGKAAAEGDMQARVKIELYGMAMLMHKENTATFGPGYMTQLDALSEHEFGWVKLARAIWNELERRDSMNSVRKEQL
;
A
#
# COMPACT_ATOMS: atom_id res chain seq x y z
N MET A 1 18.35 -20.00 15.01
CA MET A 1 17.07 -19.62 15.61
C MET A 1 17.11 -18.12 15.98
N PHE A 2 17.35 -17.25 14.99
CA PHE A 2 17.38 -15.78 15.15
C PHE A 2 16.87 -15.04 13.90
N SER A 3 16.53 -15.77 12.83
CA SER A 3 16.12 -15.16 11.55
C SER A 3 14.69 -14.65 11.60
N ASP A 4 13.81 -15.37 12.28
CA ASP A 4 12.38 -15.03 12.34
C ASP A 4 12.15 -13.78 13.21
N GLU A 5 12.82 -13.65 14.35
CA GLU A 5 12.69 -12.47 15.23
C GLU A 5 13.16 -11.14 14.59
N ILE A 6 14.11 -11.20 13.65
CA ILE A 6 14.57 -10.01 12.92
C ILE A 6 13.55 -9.65 11.82
N GLY A 7 13.04 -10.64 11.08
CA GLY A 7 12.00 -10.44 10.07
C GLY A 7 10.69 -9.88 10.65
N TYR A 8 10.23 -10.41 11.79
CA TYR A 8 9.04 -9.91 12.50
C TYR A 8 9.23 -8.48 13.03
N ARG A 9 10.43 -8.10 13.49
CA ARG A 9 10.73 -6.73 13.92
C ARG A 9 10.68 -5.75 12.75
N THR A 10 11.26 -6.11 11.61
CA THR A 10 11.24 -5.30 10.40
C THR A 10 9.83 -5.14 9.84
N GLY A 11 9.00 -6.19 9.87
CA GLY A 11 7.59 -6.13 9.47
C GLY A 11 6.80 -5.13 10.32
N ARG A 12 6.89 -5.23 11.64
CA ARG A 12 6.19 -4.30 12.55
C ARG A 12 6.68 -2.85 12.45
N GLU A 13 7.97 -2.63 12.24
CA GLU A 13 8.52 -1.29 12.01
C GLU A 13 7.99 -0.68 10.71
N LEU A 14 7.85 -1.49 9.66
CA LEU A 14 7.29 -1.08 8.38
C LEU A 14 5.79 -0.72 8.51
N GLU A 15 5.03 -1.51 9.24
CA GLU A 15 3.61 -1.25 9.54
C GLU A 15 3.44 0.11 10.26
N LEU A 16 4.21 0.34 11.32
CA LEU A 16 4.18 1.60 12.08
C LEU A 16 4.59 2.81 11.22
N GLU A 17 5.55 2.63 10.31
CA GLU A 17 5.98 3.70 9.42
C GLU A 17 4.93 4.05 8.36
N ILE A 18 4.18 3.05 7.87
CA ILE A 18 3.02 3.28 7.02
C ILE A 18 1.97 4.10 7.79
N GLU A 19 1.61 3.70 9.01
CA GLU A 19 0.64 4.41 9.83
C GLU A 19 1.06 5.84 10.13
N ARG A 20 2.34 6.05 10.47
CA ARG A 20 2.90 7.39 10.68
C ARG A 20 2.76 8.26 9.44
N LYS A 21 3.03 7.72 8.25
CA LYS A 21 2.92 8.48 7.00
C LYS A 21 1.48 8.73 6.58
N CYS A 22 0.54 7.84 6.90
CA CYS A 22 -0.89 8.12 6.76
C CYS A 22 -1.30 9.34 7.60
N LEU A 23 -0.83 9.44 8.84
CA LEU A 23 -1.06 10.62 9.69
C LEU A 23 -0.45 11.89 9.10
N ILE A 24 0.79 11.83 8.59
CA ILE A 24 1.45 12.97 7.92
C ILE A 24 0.63 13.46 6.72
N MET A 25 0.06 12.53 5.96
CA MET A 25 -0.76 12.83 4.79
C MET A 25 -2.22 13.14 5.12
N GLN A 26 -2.60 13.15 6.40
CA GLN A 26 -3.98 13.33 6.87
C GLN A 26 -4.96 12.34 6.21
N VAL A 27 -4.49 11.11 5.97
CA VAL A 27 -5.32 10.01 5.49
C VAL A 27 -5.98 9.38 6.71
N ASP A 28 -7.29 9.52 6.81
CA ASP A 28 -8.06 8.80 7.82
C ASP A 28 -8.17 7.34 7.39
N CYS A 29 -7.29 6.50 7.92
CA CYS A 29 -7.30 5.07 7.64
C CYS A 29 -8.61 4.39 8.05
N ASN A 30 -9.42 4.99 8.91
CA ASN A 30 -10.71 4.43 9.31
C ASN A 30 -11.85 4.81 8.38
N ASP A 31 -11.67 5.84 7.55
CA ASP A 31 -12.59 6.22 6.50
C ASP A 31 -12.17 5.57 5.17
N GLU A 32 -12.95 4.59 4.72
CA GLU A 32 -12.71 3.89 3.46
C GLU A 32 -12.66 4.87 2.27
N VAL A 33 -13.48 5.93 2.28
CA VAL A 33 -13.50 6.92 1.20
C VAL A 33 -12.20 7.74 1.19
N SER A 34 -11.70 8.14 2.36
CA SER A 34 -10.41 8.82 2.51
C SER A 34 -9.26 7.97 1.94
N VAL A 35 -9.21 6.70 2.32
CA VAL A 35 -8.18 5.76 1.86
C VAL A 35 -8.26 5.53 0.36
N GLN A 36 -9.46 5.27 -0.18
CA GLN A 36 -9.65 5.07 -1.62
C GLN A 36 -9.28 6.31 -2.42
N THR A 37 -9.67 7.50 -1.95
CA THR A 37 -9.32 8.78 -2.61
C THR A 37 -7.82 8.98 -2.66
N PHE A 38 -7.13 8.74 -1.54
CA PHE A 38 -5.68 8.82 -1.47
C PHE A 38 -5.00 7.85 -2.43
N VAL A 39 -5.40 6.58 -2.42
CA VAL A 39 -4.83 5.55 -3.30
C VAL A 39 -5.06 5.87 -4.77
N HIS A 40 -6.27 6.32 -5.12
CA HIS A 40 -6.60 6.71 -6.47
C HIS A 40 -5.72 7.86 -6.96
N ASP A 41 -5.52 8.88 -6.12
CA ASP A 41 -4.64 10.01 -6.42
C ASP A 41 -3.19 9.55 -6.64
N VAL A 42 -2.63 8.78 -5.71
CA VAL A 42 -1.25 8.28 -5.80
C VAL A 42 -1.02 7.48 -7.08
N LEU A 43 -1.90 6.51 -7.35
CA LEU A 43 -1.73 5.64 -8.52
C LEU A 43 -2.01 6.36 -9.84
N SER A 44 -2.82 7.41 -9.85
CA SER A 44 -3.09 8.20 -11.07
C SER A 44 -1.94 9.15 -11.41
N HIS A 45 -1.14 9.53 -10.42
CA HIS A 45 -0.11 10.55 -10.54
C HIS A 45 1.29 10.04 -10.16
N LEU A 46 1.51 8.72 -10.21
CA LEU A 46 2.73 8.08 -9.70
C LEU A 46 4.01 8.64 -10.33
N ASP A 47 4.03 8.78 -11.66
CA ASP A 47 5.20 9.32 -12.38
C ASP A 47 5.47 10.80 -12.06
N SER A 48 4.40 11.61 -11.97
CA SER A 48 4.53 13.03 -11.60
C SER A 48 5.00 13.20 -10.16
N TYR A 49 4.51 12.38 -9.23
CA TYR A 49 4.99 12.40 -7.86
C TYR A 49 6.43 11.88 -7.74
N GLY A 50 6.83 10.91 -8.56
CA GLY A 50 8.23 10.49 -8.65
C GLY A 50 9.17 11.63 -9.04
N LYS A 51 8.79 12.42 -10.06
CA LYS A 51 9.57 13.60 -10.48
C LYS A 51 9.60 14.69 -9.41
N ALA A 52 8.45 15.06 -8.86
CA ALA A 52 8.35 16.08 -7.81
C ALA A 52 9.15 15.68 -6.55
N ALA A 53 9.09 14.41 -6.15
CA ALA A 53 9.89 13.89 -5.04
C ALA A 53 11.40 14.02 -5.30
N ALA A 54 11.85 13.76 -6.53
CA ALA A 54 13.25 13.94 -6.92
C ALA A 54 13.69 15.42 -6.93
N GLU A 55 12.75 16.34 -7.17
CA GLU A 55 12.95 17.79 -7.11
C GLU A 55 12.84 18.37 -5.69
N GLY A 56 12.54 17.54 -4.68
CA GLY A 56 12.52 17.91 -3.28
C GLY A 56 11.12 18.19 -2.70
N ASP A 57 10.05 17.89 -3.43
CA ASP A 57 8.68 17.95 -2.87
C ASP A 57 8.49 16.85 -1.81
N MET A 58 8.38 17.29 -0.56
CA MET A 58 8.24 16.41 0.59
C MET A 58 6.91 15.66 0.62
N GLN A 59 5.80 16.25 0.15
CA GLN A 59 4.52 15.55 0.10
C GLN A 59 4.52 14.48 -0.98
N ALA A 60 5.04 14.81 -2.17
CA ALA A 60 5.21 13.84 -3.24
C ALA A 60 6.09 12.66 -2.80
N ARG A 61 7.17 12.96 -2.06
CA ARG A 61 8.04 11.94 -1.48
C ARG A 61 7.31 11.01 -0.53
N VAL A 62 6.52 11.53 0.41
CA VAL A 62 5.75 10.68 1.35
C VAL A 62 4.74 9.80 0.61
N LYS A 63 4.08 10.32 -0.44
CA LYS A 63 3.15 9.53 -1.28
C LYS A 63 3.85 8.36 -1.98
N ILE A 64 5.01 8.62 -2.60
CA ILE A 64 5.81 7.57 -3.27
C ILE A 64 6.36 6.56 -2.26
N GLU A 65 6.81 7.02 -1.10
CA GLU A 65 7.30 6.14 -0.04
C GLU A 65 6.18 5.25 0.51
N LEU A 66 4.97 5.78 0.74
CA LEU A 66 3.80 5.00 1.15
C LEU A 66 3.47 3.91 0.12
N TYR A 67 3.43 4.28 -1.16
CA TYR A 67 3.23 3.30 -2.24
C TYR A 67 4.33 2.23 -2.26
N GLY A 68 5.60 2.63 -2.19
CA GLY A 68 6.74 1.71 -2.21
C GLY A 68 6.75 0.75 -1.02
N MET A 69 6.47 1.25 0.19
CA MET A 69 6.39 0.43 1.41
C MET A 69 5.25 -0.58 1.33
N ALA A 70 4.09 -0.17 0.81
CA ALA A 70 2.99 -1.09 0.57
C ALA A 70 3.42 -2.18 -0.43
N MET A 71 3.98 -1.81 -1.59
CA MET A 71 4.42 -2.80 -2.59
C MET A 71 5.45 -3.79 -2.04
N LEU A 72 6.36 -3.34 -1.17
CA LEU A 72 7.29 -4.20 -0.46
C LEU A 72 6.58 -5.16 0.49
N MET A 73 5.67 -4.66 1.34
CA MET A 73 4.87 -5.53 2.22
C MET A 73 4.12 -6.61 1.44
N HIS A 74 3.51 -6.26 0.32
CA HIS A 74 2.78 -7.23 -0.47
C HIS A 74 3.67 -8.29 -1.08
N LYS A 75 4.84 -7.90 -1.59
CA LYS A 75 5.82 -8.85 -2.11
C LYS A 75 6.24 -9.84 -1.01
N GLU A 76 6.59 -9.34 0.18
CA GLU A 76 7.02 -10.17 1.30
C GLU A 76 5.90 -11.08 1.82
N ASN A 77 4.68 -10.54 1.97
CA ASN A 77 3.53 -11.31 2.43
C ASN A 77 3.08 -12.35 1.40
N THR A 78 3.14 -12.04 0.10
CA THR A 78 2.86 -13.01 -0.97
C THR A 78 3.87 -14.15 -0.95
N ALA A 79 5.15 -13.85 -0.72
CA ALA A 79 6.19 -14.87 -0.60
C ALA A 79 6.00 -15.75 0.65
N THR A 80 5.52 -15.18 1.75
CA THR A 80 5.39 -15.87 3.05
C THR A 80 4.10 -16.68 3.16
N PHE A 81 2.97 -16.11 2.74
CA PHE A 81 1.62 -16.64 2.97
C PHE A 81 0.91 -17.08 1.67
N GLY A 82 1.54 -16.86 0.52
CA GLY A 82 1.01 -17.20 -0.80
C GLY A 82 0.11 -16.11 -1.41
N PRO A 83 -0.38 -16.30 -2.66
CA PRO A 83 -1.11 -15.28 -3.42
C PRO A 83 -2.45 -14.86 -2.80
N GLY A 84 -3.05 -15.75 -1.99
CA GLY A 84 -4.35 -15.50 -1.34
C GLY A 84 -4.24 -14.84 0.03
N TYR A 85 -3.05 -14.40 0.46
CA TYR A 85 -2.84 -13.92 1.83
C TYR A 85 -3.73 -12.73 2.22
N MET A 86 -4.20 -11.94 1.25
CA MET A 86 -5.08 -10.80 1.51
C MET A 86 -6.44 -11.19 2.11
N THR A 87 -6.88 -12.44 1.91
CA THR A 87 -8.06 -13.01 2.56
C THR A 87 -7.81 -13.41 4.02
N GLN A 88 -6.54 -13.62 4.37
CA GLN A 88 -6.08 -13.95 5.71
C GLN A 88 -5.66 -12.69 6.49
N LEU A 89 -5.42 -11.58 5.79
CA LEU A 89 -5.16 -10.27 6.39
C LEU A 89 -6.28 -9.83 7.33
N ASP A 90 -7.55 -10.14 7.01
CA ASP A 90 -8.67 -9.84 7.90
C ASP A 90 -8.52 -10.50 9.27
N ALA A 91 -8.08 -11.77 9.30
CA ALA A 91 -7.81 -12.51 10.52
C ALA A 91 -6.57 -12.00 11.27
N LEU A 92 -5.62 -11.34 10.58
CA LEU A 92 -4.48 -10.65 11.19
C LEU A 92 -4.83 -9.23 11.69
N SER A 93 -5.99 -8.70 11.29
CA SER A 93 -6.41 -7.30 11.48
C SER A 93 -7.43 -7.07 12.60
N GLU A 94 -7.69 -8.06 13.47
CA GLU A 94 -8.63 -7.94 14.60
C GLU A 94 -8.29 -6.78 15.55
N HIS A 95 -7.10 -6.19 15.43
CA HIS A 95 -6.73 -4.91 16.02
C HIS A 95 -6.41 -3.93 14.89
N GLU A 96 -7.17 -2.84 14.80
CA GLU A 96 -7.21 -1.88 13.70
C GLU A 96 -5.84 -1.36 13.25
N PHE A 97 -5.24 -2.00 12.25
CA PHE A 97 -3.99 -1.55 11.65
C PHE A 97 -4.27 -0.78 10.36
N GLY A 98 -4.00 0.53 10.36
CA GLY A 98 -4.30 1.44 9.24
C GLY A 98 -3.58 1.06 7.95
N TRP A 99 -2.43 0.39 8.07
CA TRP A 99 -1.70 -0.15 6.93
C TRP A 99 -2.48 -1.21 6.16
N VAL A 100 -3.27 -2.08 6.82
CA VAL A 100 -4.05 -3.15 6.15
C VAL A 100 -5.11 -2.55 5.24
N LYS A 101 -5.77 -1.49 5.71
CA LYS A 101 -6.79 -0.77 4.95
C LYS A 101 -6.18 -0.05 3.75
N LEU A 102 -5.05 0.64 3.95
CA LEU A 102 -4.30 1.27 2.86
C LEU A 102 -3.83 0.24 1.83
N ALA A 103 -3.22 -0.83 2.32
CA ALA A 103 -2.77 -1.96 1.54
C ALA A 103 -3.91 -2.47 0.65
N ARG A 104 -5.02 -2.89 1.28
CA ARG A 104 -6.19 -3.42 0.58
C ARG A 104 -6.69 -2.48 -0.51
N ALA A 105 -6.78 -1.19 -0.22
CA ALA A 105 -7.21 -0.21 -1.20
C ALA A 105 -6.24 -0.12 -2.40
N ILE A 106 -4.92 -0.14 -2.18
CA ILE A 106 -3.91 -0.16 -3.25
C ILE A 106 -4.10 -1.39 -4.15
N TRP A 107 -4.22 -2.58 -3.57
CA TRP A 107 -4.37 -3.82 -4.35
C TRP A 107 -5.68 -3.87 -5.13
N ASN A 108 -6.79 -3.52 -4.50
CA ASN A 108 -8.09 -3.47 -5.18
C ASN A 108 -8.06 -2.49 -6.38
N GLU A 109 -7.41 -1.33 -6.22
CA GLU A 109 -7.29 -0.35 -7.31
C GLU A 109 -6.36 -0.83 -8.43
N LEU A 110 -5.26 -1.53 -8.11
CA LEU A 110 -4.38 -2.16 -9.11
C LEU A 110 -5.11 -3.27 -9.89
N GLU A 111 -5.78 -4.19 -9.19
CA GLU A 111 -6.57 -5.27 -9.83
C GLU A 111 -7.68 -4.71 -10.73
N ARG A 112 -8.34 -3.63 -10.29
CA ARG A 112 -9.36 -2.94 -11.08
C ARG A 112 -8.74 -2.35 -12.37
N ARG A 113 -7.57 -1.72 -12.27
CA ARG A 113 -6.85 -1.16 -13.43
C ARG A 113 -6.38 -2.24 -14.39
N ASP A 114 -5.86 -3.35 -13.88
CA ASP A 114 -5.44 -4.48 -14.71
C ASP A 114 -6.61 -5.11 -15.45
N SER A 115 -7.75 -5.29 -14.76
CA SER A 115 -8.99 -5.79 -15.36
C SER A 115 -9.53 -4.84 -16.44
N MET A 116 -9.44 -3.52 -16.23
CA MET A 116 -9.83 -2.55 -17.27
C MET A 116 -8.88 -2.59 -18.47
N ASN A 117 -7.58 -2.76 -18.23
CA ASN A 117 -6.58 -2.84 -19.26
C ASN A 117 -6.67 -4.13 -20.09
N SER A 118 -7.08 -5.26 -19.49
CA SER A 118 -7.32 -6.51 -20.21
C SER A 118 -8.55 -6.41 -21.11
N VAL A 119 -9.68 -5.88 -20.61
CA VAL A 119 -10.89 -5.63 -21.39
C VAL A 119 -10.60 -4.72 -22.59
N ARG A 120 -9.79 -3.68 -22.41
CA ARG A 120 -9.41 -2.75 -23.49
C ARG A 120 -8.55 -3.43 -24.58
N LYS A 121 -7.73 -4.42 -24.22
CA LYS A 121 -6.89 -5.17 -25.16
C LYS A 121 -7.69 -6.20 -25.97
N GLU A 122 -8.79 -6.73 -25.43
CA GLU A 122 -9.67 -7.66 -26.13
C GLU A 122 -10.61 -6.98 -27.14
N GLN A 123 -10.74 -5.64 -27.06
CA GLN A 123 -11.59 -4.82 -27.93
C GLN A 123 -10.83 -4.13 -29.08
N LEU A 124 -9.51 -4.33 -29.19
CA LEU A 124 -8.63 -3.79 -30.23
C LEU A 124 -8.09 -4.93 -31.10
#